data_AF-A0A835G4Q1-F1
#
_entry.id   AF-A0A835G4Q1-F1
#
_cell.length_a   1.000
_cell.length_b   1.000
_cell.length_c   1.000
_cell.angle_alpha   90.00
_cell.angle_beta   90.00
_cell.angle_gamma   90.00
#
_symmetry.space_group_name_H-M   'P 1'
#
loop_
_entity.id
_entity.type
_entity.pdbx_description
1 polymer ?
#
loop_
_entity_poly.entity_id
_entity_poly.type
_entity_poly.pdbx_seq_one_letter_code
_entity_poly.pdbx_strand_id
1 'polypeptide(L)'
;MISTCYRIFTGIKARYLHRLYQNWQIDQPDDPLPRVVDRVTSRPAHPHPSHTSPGGKFYAPFDSVLLVLASGIGGGVRDARASWGGVSCAGVPRWSHSAPAHQADYDNTPAHTHPVFLHDDHINSRFAIWQGDISSLEVDAITNTTDETLTECNAINERILQVAGPELKEEIITRGYECRTGEVVVTPGFGLRCRHIIHTVSPKYVPKYHTAAETSLHNCYRNVLCKATEIGARSLALCLISGTRTQFPPDLAAHVALRTIRRHLESHRMPSLVVLWSWCGPDVALWSALAPLYFPRSAREADAARWRLPHDAPTHDRRIRIIHNPHSHNSDT
;
A
#
# COMPACT_ATOMS: atom_id res chain seq x y z
N MET A 1 15.75 3.68 19.32
CA MET A 1 14.51 4.49 19.34
C MET A 1 13.39 3.85 18.50
N ILE A 2 13.12 2.54 18.64
CA ILE A 2 12.08 1.82 17.88
C ILE A 2 10.86 1.43 18.78
N SER A 3 10.92 1.70 20.09
CA SER A 3 9.94 1.15 21.04
C SER A 3 8.73 2.04 21.36
N THR A 4 8.62 3.27 20.83
CA THR A 4 7.62 4.23 21.35
C THR A 4 6.31 4.32 20.53
N CYS A 5 6.24 3.78 19.31
CA CYS A 5 5.03 3.94 18.48
C CYS A 5 3.91 2.91 18.70
N TYR A 6 4.07 1.91 19.57
CA TYR A 6 3.11 0.81 19.72
C TYR A 6 2.06 0.97 20.84
N ARG A 7 2.01 2.13 21.53
CA ARG A 7 1.22 2.29 22.77
C ARG A 7 -0.21 2.83 22.63
N ILE A 8 -0.86 2.67 21.47
CA ILE A 8 -2.31 2.93 21.35
C ILE A 8 -2.99 1.77 20.60
N PHE A 9 -3.07 0.61 21.24
CA PHE A 9 -3.96 -0.46 20.80
C PHE A 9 -4.66 -1.07 22.02
N THR A 10 -5.98 -1.04 22.03
CA THR A 10 -6.78 -1.74 23.05
C THR A 10 -6.65 -3.25 22.89
N GLY A 11 -6.63 -3.94 24.04
CA GLY A 11 -6.13 -5.30 24.20
C GLY A 11 -6.89 -6.37 23.41
N ILE A 12 -6.14 -7.42 23.06
CA ILE A 12 -6.45 -8.61 22.23
C ILE A 12 -5.94 -8.48 20.79
N LYS A 13 -6.34 -7.47 20.00
CA LYS A 13 -5.85 -7.28 18.60
C LYS A 13 -4.34 -7.01 18.52
N ALA A 14 -3.80 -6.22 19.44
CA ALA A 14 -2.36 -5.89 19.51
C ALA A 14 -1.48 -7.12 19.77
N ARG A 15 -1.94 -8.02 20.66
CA ARG A 15 -1.19 -9.21 21.06
C ARG A 15 -1.15 -10.25 19.94
N TYR A 16 -2.18 -10.32 19.10
CA TYR A 16 -2.21 -11.21 17.95
C TYR A 16 -1.31 -10.70 16.82
N LEU A 17 -1.39 -9.43 16.45
CA LEU A 17 -0.52 -8.83 15.43
C LEU A 17 0.96 -8.83 15.85
N HIS A 18 1.24 -8.58 17.13
CA HIS A 18 2.60 -8.73 17.67
C HIS A 18 3.09 -10.17 17.61
N ARG A 19 2.23 -11.17 17.87
CA ARG A 19 2.60 -12.59 17.81
C ARG A 19 2.81 -13.07 16.37
N LEU A 20 1.98 -12.61 15.43
CA LEU A 20 2.19 -12.86 13.99
C LEU A 20 3.47 -12.21 13.47
N TYR A 21 3.79 -10.99 13.91
CA TYR A 21 5.04 -10.31 13.58
C TYR A 21 6.27 -11.07 14.12
N GLN A 22 6.22 -11.52 15.38
CA GLN A 22 7.29 -12.31 16.00
C GLN A 22 7.47 -13.67 15.31
N ASN A 23 6.38 -14.36 14.97
CA ASN A 23 6.46 -15.64 14.26
C ASN A 23 6.97 -15.47 12.81
N TRP A 24 6.59 -14.39 12.13
CA TRP A 24 7.10 -14.08 10.80
C TRP A 24 8.59 -13.76 10.76
N GLN A 25 9.14 -13.14 11.82
CA GLN A 25 10.59 -12.93 11.94
C GLN A 25 11.38 -14.25 12.06
N ILE A 26 10.74 -15.32 12.54
CA ILE A 26 11.36 -16.63 12.76
C ILE A 26 11.39 -17.45 11.45
N ASP A 27 10.43 -17.24 10.55
CA ASP A 27 10.26 -18.03 9.31
C ASP A 27 10.97 -17.45 8.07
N GLN A 28 11.86 -16.46 8.22
CA GLN A 28 12.66 -15.96 7.08
C GLN A 28 13.82 -16.94 6.78
N PRO A 29 14.01 -17.40 5.52
CA PRO A 29 15.24 -18.08 5.14
C PRO A 29 16.42 -17.11 5.26
N ASP A 30 17.52 -17.56 5.86
CA ASP A 30 18.75 -16.77 6.07
C ASP A 30 19.30 -16.25 4.73
N ASP A 31 19.09 -14.97 4.43
CA ASP A 31 19.79 -14.24 3.36
C ASP A 31 20.90 -13.38 4.00
N PRO A 32 22.19 -13.52 3.62
CA PRO A 32 23.28 -12.94 4.38
C PRO A 32 23.52 -11.50 3.93
N LEU A 33 22.98 -10.54 4.68
CA LEU A 33 23.51 -9.17 4.68
C LEU A 33 24.57 -9.02 5.78
N PRO A 34 25.70 -8.33 5.52
CA PRO A 34 26.88 -8.40 6.36
C PRO A 34 26.66 -7.73 7.72
N ARG A 35 26.90 -8.49 8.80
CA ARG A 35 27.02 -7.98 10.16
C ARG A 35 28.30 -7.14 10.27
N VAL A 36 28.16 -5.85 10.50
CA VAL A 36 29.29 -5.01 10.96
C VAL A 36 29.59 -5.41 12.40
N VAL A 37 30.76 -5.99 12.61
CA VAL A 37 31.27 -6.45 13.90
C VAL A 37 31.77 -5.24 14.67
N ASP A 38 31.18 -4.95 15.84
CA ASP A 38 31.71 -3.99 16.80
C ASP A 38 33.04 -4.50 17.36
N ARG A 39 34.15 -3.87 17.00
CA ARG A 39 35.44 -4.06 17.67
C ARG A 39 35.52 -3.11 18.86
N VAL A 40 35.34 -3.68 20.05
CA VAL A 40 35.69 -3.07 21.34
C VAL A 40 37.22 -3.00 21.47
N THR A 41 37.76 -1.81 21.75
CA THR A 41 39.06 -1.64 22.41
C THR A 41 38.97 -0.56 23.50
N SER A 42 38.86 -1.01 24.75
CA SER A 42 39.48 -0.52 26.00
C SER A 42 39.89 0.97 26.19
N ARG A 43 39.14 1.67 27.09
CA ARG A 43 39.49 2.48 28.32
C ARG A 43 40.70 3.48 28.34
N PRO A 44 40.79 4.49 29.27
CA PRO A 44 39.97 4.77 30.48
C PRO A 44 39.56 6.25 30.81
N ALA A 45 38.48 6.37 31.61
CA ALA A 45 38.18 7.22 32.79
C ALA A 45 38.55 8.74 32.95
N HIS A 46 37.47 9.55 33.08
CA HIS A 46 37.15 10.63 34.07
C HIS A 46 37.97 11.95 34.15
N PRO A 47 37.42 13.07 34.74
CA PRO A 47 36.13 13.28 35.43
C PRO A 47 35.29 14.53 35.01
N HIS A 48 34.01 14.52 35.42
CA HIS A 48 33.09 15.67 35.58
C HIS A 48 33.50 16.57 36.78
N PRO A 49 33.01 17.83 36.99
CA PRO A 49 31.60 18.27 36.98
C PRO A 49 31.44 19.69 36.34
N SER A 50 30.33 20.44 36.28
CA SER A 50 29.13 20.60 37.10
C SER A 50 28.09 21.54 36.43
N HIS A 51 26.82 21.41 36.82
CA HIS A 51 25.78 22.45 36.97
C HIS A 51 24.89 22.97 35.80
N THR A 52 23.57 22.90 36.09
CA THR A 52 22.41 23.76 35.75
C THR A 52 21.55 23.51 34.49
N SER A 53 20.29 23.13 34.77
CA SER A 53 19.08 23.04 33.91
C SER A 53 18.51 24.44 33.53
N PRO A 54 17.40 24.60 32.76
CA PRO A 54 16.64 23.64 31.94
C PRO A 54 16.51 24.07 30.45
N GLY A 55 16.56 23.10 29.53
CA GLY A 55 16.43 23.34 28.09
C GLY A 55 14.98 23.36 27.60
N GLY A 56 14.57 24.50 27.03
CA GLY A 56 13.54 24.54 25.99
C GLY A 56 14.13 24.01 24.68
N LYS A 57 13.44 23.07 24.03
CA LYS A 57 13.83 22.55 22.72
C LYS A 57 12.99 23.21 21.63
N PHE A 58 13.62 24.16 20.95
CA PHE A 58 13.26 24.56 19.60
C PHE A 58 13.68 23.47 18.60
N TYR A 59 12.83 23.25 17.61
CA TYR A 59 13.10 22.47 16.41
C TYR A 59 14.10 23.18 15.50
N ALA A 60 15.02 22.43 14.89
CA ALA A 60 15.66 22.77 13.62
C ALA A 60 16.12 21.48 12.90
N PRO A 61 16.18 21.48 11.55
CA PRO A 61 16.00 20.32 10.69
C PRO A 61 17.32 19.65 10.28
N PHE A 62 17.25 18.37 9.90
CA PHE A 62 18.36 17.64 9.29
C PHE A 62 18.43 17.94 7.80
N ASP A 63 19.43 18.73 7.43
CA ASP A 63 20.06 18.72 6.12
C ASP A 63 21.56 18.43 6.31
N SER A 64 22.15 17.78 5.30
CA SER A 64 23.59 17.53 5.10
C SER A 64 24.17 16.23 5.65
N VAL A 65 24.37 15.24 4.78
CA VAL A 65 25.74 14.77 4.45
C VAL A 65 25.79 14.35 2.96
N LEU A 66 26.36 15.22 2.12
CA LEU A 66 26.96 14.88 0.84
C LEU A 66 28.18 15.80 0.62
N LEU A 67 29.39 15.23 0.56
CA LEU A 67 30.57 15.64 -0.26
C LEU A 67 31.77 14.76 0.20
N VAL A 68 32.38 13.87 -0.60
CA VAL A 68 33.24 13.98 -1.82
C VAL A 68 34.67 13.55 -1.48
N LEU A 69 35.20 12.58 -2.24
CA LEU A 69 36.56 12.64 -2.79
C LEU A 69 36.53 12.21 -4.25
N ALA A 70 37.33 12.90 -5.06
CA ALA A 70 37.20 13.08 -6.49
C ALA A 70 38.35 12.44 -7.29
N SER A 71 38.14 12.40 -8.62
CA SER A 71 39.12 12.48 -9.72
C SER A 71 39.87 11.22 -10.16
N GLY A 72 39.60 10.79 -11.40
CA GLY A 72 40.49 9.89 -12.15
C GLY A 72 39.92 9.26 -13.42
N ILE A 73 39.98 10.00 -14.54
CA ILE A 73 40.12 9.52 -15.94
C ILE A 73 38.84 9.01 -16.64
N GLY A 74 38.60 9.57 -17.83
CA GLY A 74 37.39 9.44 -18.64
C GLY A 74 37.06 8.05 -19.16
N GLY A 75 35.77 7.84 -19.41
CA GLY A 75 35.27 6.67 -20.15
C GLY A 75 33.78 6.43 -19.94
N GLY A 76 32.94 7.01 -20.81
CA GLY A 76 31.60 6.52 -21.15
C GLY A 76 30.51 6.67 -20.08
N VAL A 77 29.48 7.44 -20.40
CA VAL A 77 28.15 7.29 -19.78
C VAL A 77 27.67 5.87 -20.09
N ARG A 78 27.88 4.95 -19.13
CA ARG A 78 27.30 3.61 -19.17
C ARG A 78 25.90 3.68 -18.60
N ASP A 79 24.92 3.33 -19.42
CA ASP A 79 23.53 3.07 -19.07
C ASP A 79 23.41 2.38 -17.70
N ALA A 80 22.85 3.09 -16.71
CA ALA A 80 22.49 2.52 -15.41
C ALA A 80 21.22 1.62 -15.50
N ARG A 81 20.94 1.04 -16.67
CA ARG A 81 19.80 0.12 -16.91
C ARG A 81 20.02 -1.29 -16.35
N ALA A 82 21.21 -1.61 -15.84
CA ALA A 82 21.70 -3.00 -15.80
C ALA A 82 22.05 -3.60 -14.42
N SER A 83 21.67 -3.03 -13.26
CA SER A 83 22.05 -3.63 -11.96
C SER A 83 20.92 -4.10 -11.04
N TRP A 84 19.65 -3.87 -11.38
CA TRP A 84 18.51 -4.45 -10.64
C TRP A 84 17.75 -5.38 -11.59
N GLY A 85 17.87 -6.69 -11.38
CA GLY A 85 17.11 -7.69 -12.13
C GLY A 85 15.61 -7.40 -12.02
N GLY A 86 14.91 -7.32 -13.16
CA GLY A 86 13.46 -7.10 -13.16
C GLY A 86 12.71 -8.33 -12.66
N VAL A 87 11.60 -8.11 -11.97
CA VAL A 87 10.71 -9.18 -11.51
C VAL A 87 9.56 -9.31 -12.50
N SER A 88 9.53 -10.39 -13.28
CA SER A 88 8.42 -10.69 -14.17
C SER A 88 7.13 -10.94 -13.39
N CYS A 89 5.99 -10.51 -13.91
CA CYS A 89 4.67 -10.84 -13.33
C CYS A 89 4.40 -12.35 -13.18
N ALA A 90 5.10 -13.21 -13.93
CA ALA A 90 5.06 -14.67 -13.77
C ALA A 90 5.82 -15.16 -12.53
N GLY A 91 6.83 -14.41 -12.09
CA GLY A 91 7.64 -14.71 -10.91
C GLY A 91 6.99 -14.30 -9.58
N VAL A 92 5.88 -13.56 -9.60
CA VAL A 92 5.14 -13.17 -8.40
C VAL A 92 4.27 -14.34 -7.94
N PRO A 93 4.48 -14.89 -6.71
CA PRO A 93 3.68 -15.99 -6.20
C PRO A 93 2.19 -15.65 -6.13
N ARG A 94 1.35 -16.49 -6.73
CA ARG A 94 -0.12 -16.32 -6.69
C ARG A 94 -0.66 -16.71 -5.32
N TRP A 95 -1.73 -16.04 -4.91
CA TRP A 95 -2.40 -16.33 -3.64
C TRP A 95 -2.89 -17.78 -3.56
N SER A 96 -3.31 -18.36 -4.69
CA SER A 96 -3.66 -19.78 -4.82
C SER A 96 -2.55 -20.76 -4.44
N HIS A 97 -1.28 -20.35 -4.48
CA HIS A 97 -0.13 -21.20 -4.12
C HIS A 97 0.31 -21.02 -2.65
N SER A 98 -0.32 -20.11 -1.90
CA SER A 98 0.02 -19.88 -0.50
C SER A 98 -0.62 -20.94 0.42
N ALA A 99 0.13 -21.39 1.43
CA ALA A 99 -0.37 -22.39 2.37
C ALA A 99 -1.53 -21.83 3.23
N PRO A 100 -2.63 -22.59 3.43
CA PRO A 100 -3.69 -22.23 4.37
C PRO A 100 -3.13 -21.91 5.76
N ALA A 101 -3.71 -20.93 6.44
CA ALA A 101 -3.27 -20.59 7.79
C ALA A 101 -3.75 -21.66 8.79
N HIS A 102 -2.97 -21.90 9.84
CA HIS A 102 -3.39 -22.73 10.96
C HIS A 102 -4.61 -22.12 11.67
N GLN A 103 -5.59 -22.96 11.98
CA GLN A 103 -6.86 -22.55 12.54
C GLN A 103 -6.70 -22.06 13.99
N ALA A 104 -7.51 -21.07 14.37
CA ALA A 104 -7.84 -20.78 15.75
C ALA A 104 -9.19 -21.42 16.08
N ASP A 105 -9.30 -22.10 17.22
CA ASP A 105 -10.58 -22.53 17.76
C ASP A 105 -11.38 -21.28 18.17
N TYR A 106 -12.61 -21.17 17.68
CA TYR A 106 -13.48 -20.03 17.96
C TYR A 106 -14.58 -20.46 18.93
N ASP A 107 -14.53 -19.95 20.16
CA ASP A 107 -15.49 -20.29 21.23
C ASP A 107 -16.77 -19.44 21.21
N ASN A 108 -16.89 -18.49 20.27
CA ASN A 108 -17.96 -17.49 20.23
C ASN A 108 -18.95 -17.73 19.08
N THR A 109 -20.10 -17.05 19.07
CA THR A 109 -21.06 -17.05 17.95
C THR A 109 -20.46 -16.38 16.71
N PRO A 110 -20.65 -16.92 15.48
CA PRO A 110 -20.19 -16.27 14.25
C PRO A 110 -20.92 -14.94 14.00
N ALA A 111 -20.23 -13.97 13.41
CA ALA A 111 -20.82 -12.70 12.99
C ALA A 111 -21.73 -12.87 11.76
N HIS A 112 -21.45 -13.85 10.89
CA HIS A 112 -22.24 -14.11 9.68
C HIS A 112 -22.86 -15.51 9.69
N THR A 113 -24.14 -15.62 9.32
CA THR A 113 -24.83 -16.91 9.24
C THR A 113 -24.20 -17.84 8.20
N HIS A 114 -23.75 -17.28 7.07
CA HIS A 114 -23.11 -17.99 5.97
C HIS A 114 -21.80 -17.31 5.57
N PRO A 115 -20.86 -18.01 4.92
CA PRO A 115 -19.66 -17.39 4.35
C PRO A 115 -20.03 -16.28 3.36
N VAL A 116 -19.47 -15.07 3.55
CA VAL A 116 -19.71 -13.92 2.68
C VAL A 116 -18.92 -14.02 1.37
N PHE A 117 -17.71 -14.58 1.43
CA PHE A 117 -16.86 -14.86 0.29
C PHE A 117 -16.60 -16.36 0.22
N LEU A 118 -16.82 -16.95 -0.95
CA LEU A 118 -16.57 -18.37 -1.20
C LEU A 118 -15.17 -18.60 -1.74
N HIS A 119 -14.66 -19.81 -1.50
CA HIS A 119 -13.43 -20.29 -2.13
C HIS A 119 -13.63 -20.34 -3.65
N ASP A 120 -12.67 -19.78 -4.38
CA ASP A 120 -12.66 -19.74 -5.84
C ASP A 120 -11.20 -19.73 -6.31
N ASP A 121 -10.74 -20.84 -6.89
CA ASP A 121 -9.37 -20.99 -7.37
C ASP A 121 -9.04 -20.04 -8.54
N HIS A 122 -10.03 -19.73 -9.38
CA HIS A 122 -9.83 -18.81 -10.48
C HIS A 122 -9.57 -17.40 -9.96
N ILE A 123 -10.36 -16.91 -9.00
CA ILE A 123 -10.12 -15.61 -8.35
C ILE A 123 -8.79 -15.61 -7.60
N ASN A 124 -8.49 -16.66 -6.84
CA ASN A 124 -7.24 -16.76 -6.07
C ASN A 124 -5.99 -16.79 -6.98
N SER A 125 -6.08 -17.35 -8.19
CA SER A 125 -4.97 -17.34 -9.17
C SER A 125 -4.69 -15.96 -9.77
N ARG A 126 -5.67 -15.05 -9.69
CA ARG A 126 -5.61 -13.67 -10.21
C ARG A 126 -5.20 -12.64 -9.16
N PHE A 127 -4.99 -13.05 -7.91
CA PHE A 127 -4.57 -12.20 -6.82
C PHE A 127 -3.18 -12.60 -6.31
N ALA A 128 -2.36 -11.62 -5.95
CA ALA A 128 -1.07 -11.83 -5.30
C ALA A 128 -0.81 -10.73 -4.28
N ILE A 129 -0.02 -11.05 -3.26
CA ILE A 129 0.55 -10.08 -2.33
C ILE A 129 2.06 -10.14 -2.51
N TRP A 130 2.72 -9.00 -2.70
CA TRP A 130 4.14 -8.96 -2.99
C TRP A 130 4.85 -7.86 -2.21
N GLN A 131 6.03 -8.19 -1.69
CA GLN A 131 6.94 -7.25 -1.05
C GLN A 131 8.13 -6.99 -1.96
N GLY A 132 8.49 -5.73 -2.16
CA GLY A 132 9.71 -5.37 -2.89
C GLY A 132 9.68 -3.95 -3.42
N ASP A 133 10.44 -3.70 -4.48
CA ASP A 133 10.46 -2.41 -5.19
C ASP A 133 9.46 -2.42 -6.36
N ILE A 134 8.39 -1.62 -6.30
CA ILE A 134 7.37 -1.54 -7.35
C ILE A 134 7.96 -1.20 -8.73
N SER A 135 9.06 -0.45 -8.77
CA SER A 135 9.71 -0.05 -10.03
C SER A 135 10.41 -1.21 -10.76
N SER A 136 10.68 -2.31 -10.03
CA SER A 136 11.28 -3.53 -10.58
C SER A 136 10.26 -4.50 -11.18
N LEU A 137 8.96 -4.33 -10.88
CA LEU A 137 7.90 -5.19 -11.38
C LEU A 137 7.60 -4.92 -12.85
N GLU A 138 7.64 -5.98 -13.66
CA GLU A 138 7.19 -5.94 -15.05
C GLU A 138 5.68 -6.25 -15.12
N VAL A 139 4.87 -5.19 -15.19
CA VAL A 139 3.40 -5.22 -15.24
C VAL A 139 2.85 -4.20 -16.23
N ASP A 140 1.60 -4.35 -16.68
CA ASP A 140 1.02 -3.38 -17.62
C ASP A 140 0.75 -2.02 -16.97
N ALA A 141 0.33 -2.01 -15.71
CA ALA A 141 0.10 -0.79 -14.96
C ALA A 141 0.55 -0.90 -13.49
N ILE A 142 1.07 0.21 -12.95
CA ILE A 142 1.29 0.38 -11.51
C ILE A 142 0.38 1.49 -10.99
N THR A 143 0.12 1.49 -9.69
CA THR A 143 -0.62 2.56 -9.02
C THR A 143 0.35 3.47 -8.28
N ASN A 144 0.12 4.77 -8.38
CA ASN A 144 0.78 5.79 -7.59
C ASN A 144 -0.26 6.48 -6.70
N THR A 145 0.09 6.69 -5.43
CA THR A 145 -0.71 7.51 -4.51
C THR A 145 -0.01 8.84 -4.29
N THR A 146 -0.74 9.94 -4.46
CA THR A 146 -0.21 11.31 -4.41
C THR A 146 -1.28 12.30 -3.94
N ASP A 147 -0.95 13.59 -3.94
CA ASP A 147 -1.86 14.73 -3.78
C ASP A 147 -2.56 15.13 -5.09
N GLU A 148 -3.45 16.12 -4.99
CA GLU A 148 -4.29 16.59 -6.08
C GLU A 148 -3.53 17.14 -7.29
N THR A 149 -2.28 17.55 -7.10
CA THR A 149 -1.39 18.10 -8.14
C THR A 149 -0.36 17.08 -8.65
N LEU A 150 -0.41 15.83 -8.17
CA LEU A 150 0.53 14.75 -8.53
C LEU A 150 2.00 15.05 -8.16
N THR A 151 2.23 15.96 -7.20
CA THR A 151 3.55 16.45 -6.80
C THR A 151 3.93 16.07 -5.38
N GLU A 152 3.13 15.26 -4.69
CA GLU A 152 3.36 14.94 -3.28
C GLU A 152 4.74 14.28 -3.06
N CYS A 153 5.53 14.83 -2.14
CA CYS A 153 6.72 14.14 -1.65
C CYS A 153 6.29 13.00 -0.70
N ASN A 154 6.29 11.78 -1.23
CA ASN A 154 6.13 10.54 -0.48
C ASN A 154 7.03 9.46 -1.08
N ALA A 155 7.40 8.44 -0.29
CA ALA A 155 8.39 7.45 -0.69
C ALA A 155 8.02 6.67 -1.97
N ILE A 156 6.73 6.43 -2.22
CA ILE A 156 6.25 5.74 -3.42
C ILE A 156 6.39 6.67 -4.63
N ASN A 157 5.86 7.90 -4.52
CA ASN A 157 5.90 8.88 -5.60
C ASN A 157 7.34 9.26 -5.94
N GLU A 158 8.20 9.47 -4.95
CA GLU A 158 9.63 9.75 -5.15
C GLU A 158 10.34 8.61 -5.88
N ARG A 159 10.07 7.35 -5.51
CA ARG A 159 10.65 6.19 -6.19
C ARG A 159 10.16 6.09 -7.64
N ILE A 160 8.87 6.30 -7.88
CA ILE A 160 8.26 6.30 -9.21
C ILE A 160 8.86 7.40 -10.07
N LEU A 161 8.93 8.64 -9.56
CA LEU A 161 9.53 9.78 -10.26
C LEU A 161 11.02 9.58 -10.56
N GLN A 162 11.76 8.99 -9.62
CA GLN A 162 13.19 8.70 -9.80
C GLN A 162 13.43 7.71 -10.95
N VAL A 163 12.63 6.65 -11.06
CA VAL A 163 12.83 5.60 -12.06
C VAL A 163 12.15 5.92 -13.39
N ALA A 164 10.99 6.58 -13.37
CA ALA A 164 10.31 7.03 -14.58
C ALA A 164 11.13 8.06 -15.36
N GLY A 165 11.87 8.92 -14.66
CA GLY A 165 12.69 9.98 -15.26
C GLY A 165 12.02 11.37 -15.21
N PRO A 166 12.76 12.43 -15.56
CA PRO A 166 12.25 13.80 -15.57
C PRO A 166 11.04 14.00 -16.50
N GLU A 167 10.90 13.18 -17.53
CA GLU A 167 9.82 13.24 -18.52
C GLU A 167 8.43 13.09 -17.88
N LEU A 168 8.30 12.30 -16.81
CA LEU A 168 7.04 12.18 -16.07
C LEU A 168 6.65 13.51 -15.42
N LYS A 169 7.60 14.24 -14.84
CA LYS A 169 7.33 15.56 -14.24
C LYS A 169 6.96 16.58 -15.30
N GLU A 170 7.68 16.58 -16.42
CA GLU A 170 7.41 17.47 -17.55
C GLU A 170 6.01 17.22 -18.12
N GLU A 171 5.58 15.97 -18.25
CA GLU A 171 4.23 15.64 -18.70
C GLU A 171 3.17 16.14 -17.70
N ILE A 172 3.36 15.91 -16.41
CA ILE A 172 2.44 16.36 -15.35
C ILE A 172 2.27 17.89 -15.39
N ILE A 173 3.37 18.63 -15.49
CA ILE A 173 3.36 20.10 -15.53
C ILE A 173 2.75 20.60 -16.85
N THR A 174 3.15 20.04 -17.98
CA THR A 174 2.74 20.50 -19.32
C THR A 174 1.25 20.24 -19.57
N ARG A 175 0.73 19.12 -19.10
CA ARG A 175 -0.69 18.76 -19.23
C ARG A 175 -1.56 19.42 -18.17
N GLY A 176 -0.97 19.95 -17.09
CA GLY A 176 -1.70 20.52 -15.97
C GLY A 176 -2.61 19.48 -15.31
N TYR A 177 -2.09 18.28 -15.06
CA TYR A 177 -2.91 17.22 -14.46
C TYR A 177 -3.37 17.60 -13.06
N GLU A 178 -4.66 17.37 -12.81
CA GLU A 178 -5.28 17.46 -11.50
C GLU A 178 -6.06 16.18 -11.22
N CYS A 179 -6.03 15.70 -9.99
CA CYS A 179 -6.74 14.49 -9.58
C CYS A 179 -7.45 14.74 -8.26
N ARG A 180 -8.78 14.73 -8.23
CA ARG A 180 -9.50 14.88 -6.95
C ARG A 180 -9.38 13.60 -6.13
N THR A 181 -9.62 13.71 -4.82
CA THR A 181 -9.70 12.55 -3.91
C THR A 181 -10.66 11.50 -4.47
N GLY A 182 -10.19 10.26 -4.60
CA GLY A 182 -10.97 9.14 -5.15
C GLY A 182 -11.02 9.08 -6.67
N GLU A 183 -10.57 10.09 -7.41
CA GLU A 183 -10.44 10.04 -8.87
C GLU A 183 -9.11 9.40 -9.29
N VAL A 184 -8.91 9.27 -10.61
CA VAL A 184 -7.69 8.71 -11.19
C VAL A 184 -7.23 9.50 -12.43
N VAL A 185 -5.91 9.65 -12.57
CA VAL A 185 -5.24 10.18 -13.76
C VAL A 185 -4.26 9.13 -14.27
N VAL A 186 -4.07 9.01 -15.58
CA VAL A 186 -3.16 8.03 -16.18
C VAL A 186 -2.06 8.75 -16.96
N THR A 187 -0.82 8.30 -16.77
CA THR A 187 0.35 8.73 -17.54
C THR A 187 1.08 7.50 -18.11
N PRO A 188 1.96 7.66 -19.11
CA PRO A 188 2.89 6.62 -19.54
C PRO A 188 3.84 6.18 -18.41
N GLY A 189 4.40 4.97 -18.52
CA GLY A 189 5.38 4.47 -17.55
C GLY A 189 6.79 5.07 -17.67
N PHE A 190 7.12 5.68 -18.81
CA PHE A 190 8.45 6.22 -19.11
C PHE A 190 9.58 5.21 -18.84
N GLY A 191 10.53 5.53 -17.96
CA GLY A 191 11.64 4.65 -17.57
C GLY A 191 11.26 3.44 -16.71
N LEU A 192 10.02 3.33 -16.24
CA LEU A 192 9.55 2.18 -15.46
C LEU A 192 9.34 0.94 -16.33
N ARG A 193 9.37 -0.23 -15.69
CA ARG A 193 9.02 -1.53 -16.31
C ARG A 193 7.51 -1.73 -16.42
N CYS A 194 6.74 -0.66 -16.65
CA CYS A 194 5.31 -0.72 -16.87
C CYS A 194 4.88 0.17 -18.02
N ARG A 195 3.71 -0.10 -18.61
CA ARG A 195 3.19 0.72 -19.72
C ARG A 195 2.51 1.99 -19.22
N HIS A 196 1.82 1.90 -18.09
CA HIS A 196 1.03 2.99 -17.54
C HIS A 196 1.23 3.17 -16.04
N ILE A 197 1.10 4.40 -15.57
CA ILE A 197 1.00 4.75 -14.14
C ILE A 197 -0.43 5.27 -13.92
N ILE A 198 -1.15 4.66 -12.99
CA ILE A 198 -2.48 5.13 -12.56
C ILE A 198 -2.30 5.89 -11.25
N HIS A 199 -2.39 7.21 -11.32
CA HIS A 199 -2.31 8.11 -10.18
C HIS A 199 -3.68 8.23 -9.51
N THR A 200 -3.72 8.18 -8.18
CA THR A 200 -4.93 8.42 -7.40
C THR A 200 -4.60 9.17 -6.12
N VAL A 201 -5.62 9.82 -5.54
CA VAL A 201 -5.47 10.63 -4.33
C VAL A 201 -6.28 10.01 -3.20
N SER A 202 -5.56 9.60 -2.15
CA SER A 202 -6.16 8.99 -0.97
C SER A 202 -6.90 10.03 -0.12
N PRO A 203 -8.05 9.70 0.49
CA PRO A 203 -8.69 10.58 1.45
C PRO A 203 -7.87 10.75 2.72
N LYS A 204 -7.98 11.92 3.34
CA LYS A 204 -7.53 12.12 4.73
C LYS A 204 -8.53 11.46 5.68
N TYR A 205 -8.03 10.69 6.64
CA TYR A 205 -8.87 10.06 7.65
C TYR A 205 -9.08 11.02 8.82
N VAL A 206 -10.35 11.29 9.12
CA VAL A 206 -10.77 12.02 10.31
C VAL A 206 -11.81 11.15 11.02
N PRO A 207 -11.65 10.80 12.32
CA PRO A 207 -12.56 9.89 13.01
C PRO A 207 -14.04 10.28 12.91
N LYS A 208 -14.34 11.59 12.95
CA LYS A 208 -15.68 12.14 12.78
C LYS A 208 -16.31 11.82 11.41
N TYR A 209 -15.49 11.62 10.39
CA TYR A 209 -15.89 11.37 8.99
C TYR A 209 -15.47 9.98 8.50
N HIS A 210 -15.35 9.01 9.40
CA HIS A 210 -14.85 7.66 9.07
C HIS A 210 -15.59 7.01 7.89
N THR A 211 -16.94 7.08 7.84
CA THR A 211 -17.73 6.51 6.74
C THR A 211 -17.41 7.15 5.39
N ALA A 212 -17.24 8.47 5.36
CA ALA A 212 -16.88 9.20 4.15
C ALA A 212 -15.45 8.86 3.71
N ALA A 213 -14.51 8.75 4.65
CA ALA A 213 -13.14 8.35 4.37
C ALA A 213 -13.06 6.92 3.81
N GLU A 214 -13.81 5.97 4.37
CA GLU A 214 -13.93 4.60 3.84
C GLU A 214 -14.51 4.57 2.43
N THR A 215 -15.58 5.36 2.19
CA THR A 215 -16.20 5.48 0.86
C THR A 215 -15.20 6.01 -0.16
N SER A 216 -14.48 7.08 0.18
CA SER A 216 -13.48 7.67 -0.71
C SER A 216 -12.31 6.72 -0.98
N LEU A 217 -11.84 5.99 0.03
CA LEU A 217 -10.76 5.00 -0.15
C LEU A 217 -11.24 3.83 -1.04
N HIS A 218 -12.47 3.36 -0.83
CA HIS A 218 -13.10 2.38 -1.72
C HIS A 218 -13.15 2.88 -3.17
N ASN A 219 -13.54 4.14 -3.38
CA ASN A 219 -13.59 4.75 -4.70
C ASN A 219 -12.20 4.84 -5.34
N CYS A 220 -11.13 5.12 -4.58
CA CYS A 220 -9.76 5.08 -5.10
C CYS A 220 -9.46 3.69 -5.71
N TYR A 221 -9.63 2.62 -4.94
CA TYR A 221 -9.37 1.25 -5.42
C TYR A 221 -10.28 0.88 -6.61
N ARG A 222 -11.58 1.18 -6.51
CA ARG A 222 -12.55 0.91 -7.57
C ARG A 222 -12.16 1.60 -8.87
N ASN A 223 -11.86 2.90 -8.81
CA ASN A 223 -11.55 3.68 -9.99
C ASN A 223 -10.21 3.28 -10.61
N VAL A 224 -9.21 2.91 -9.80
CA VAL A 224 -7.95 2.34 -10.31
C VAL A 224 -8.21 1.01 -11.03
N LEU A 225 -8.99 0.10 -10.45
CA LEU A 225 -9.32 -1.20 -11.06
C LEU A 225 -10.15 -1.06 -12.35
N CYS A 226 -11.14 -0.17 -12.35
CA CYS A 226 -11.92 0.17 -13.55
C CYS A 226 -11.01 0.77 -14.63
N LYS A 227 -10.16 1.73 -14.28
CA LYS A 227 -9.25 2.37 -15.24
C LYS A 227 -8.25 1.38 -15.83
N ALA A 228 -7.70 0.47 -15.03
CA ALA A 228 -6.84 -0.61 -15.51
C ALA A 228 -7.57 -1.49 -16.54
N THR A 229 -8.86 -1.75 -16.33
CA THR A 229 -9.69 -2.50 -17.28
C THR A 229 -9.90 -1.71 -18.57
N GLU A 230 -10.21 -0.41 -18.48
CA GLU A 230 -10.44 0.47 -19.63
C GLU A 230 -9.21 0.62 -20.54
N ILE A 231 -8.01 0.71 -19.95
CA ILE A 231 -6.75 0.80 -20.71
C ILE A 231 -6.23 -0.58 -21.17
N GLY A 232 -6.97 -1.66 -20.90
CA GLY A 232 -6.60 -3.03 -21.32
C GLY A 232 -5.41 -3.63 -20.57
N ALA A 233 -5.11 -3.15 -19.35
CA ALA A 233 -4.03 -3.71 -18.53
C ALA A 233 -4.39 -5.12 -18.07
N ARG A 234 -3.54 -6.10 -18.40
CA ARG A 234 -3.69 -7.49 -17.97
C ARG A 234 -3.09 -7.73 -16.59
N SER A 235 -2.10 -6.95 -16.19
CA SER A 235 -1.48 -7.00 -14.87
C SER A 235 -1.44 -5.60 -14.24
N LEU A 236 -1.85 -5.52 -12.97
CA LEU A 236 -1.90 -4.29 -12.19
C LEU A 236 -1.20 -4.49 -10.85
N ALA A 237 -0.22 -3.63 -10.53
CA ALA A 237 0.33 -3.52 -9.18
C ALA A 237 -0.33 -2.36 -8.43
N LEU A 238 -1.06 -2.67 -7.36
CA LEU A 238 -1.72 -1.73 -6.47
C LEU A 238 -0.80 -1.41 -5.28
N CYS A 239 -0.49 -0.14 -5.08
CA CYS A 239 0.16 0.29 -3.84
C CYS A 239 -0.83 0.38 -2.67
N LEU A 240 -0.31 0.48 -1.45
CA LEU A 240 -1.11 0.91 -0.30
C LEU A 240 -1.51 2.38 -0.52
N ILE A 241 -2.75 2.61 -0.97
CA ILE A 241 -3.27 3.96 -1.25
C ILE A 241 -3.35 4.80 0.03
N SER A 242 -3.73 4.17 1.16
CA SER A 242 -3.76 4.83 2.46
C SER A 242 -2.36 4.90 3.08
N GLY A 243 -1.54 5.83 2.59
CA GLY A 243 -0.19 6.08 3.11
C GLY A 243 -0.18 6.67 4.53
N THR A 244 0.99 6.70 5.15
CA THR A 244 1.19 7.15 6.55
C THR A 244 0.65 8.57 6.84
N ARG A 245 0.71 9.46 5.85
CA ARG A 245 0.22 10.85 5.96
C ARG A 245 -1.29 10.97 6.07
N THR A 246 -2.03 9.96 5.65
CA THR A 246 -3.50 9.97 5.61
C THR A 246 -4.14 9.64 6.96
N GLN A 247 -3.36 9.14 7.92
CA GLN A 247 -3.81 8.70 9.25
C GLN A 247 -4.91 7.64 9.22
N PHE A 248 -5.07 6.95 8.08
CA PHE A 248 -6.05 5.89 7.94
C PHE A 248 -5.65 4.69 8.82
N PRO A 249 -6.55 4.12 9.64
CA PRO A 249 -6.25 2.91 10.39
C PRO A 249 -5.85 1.76 9.45
N PRO A 250 -4.66 1.15 9.62
CA PRO A 250 -4.16 0.15 8.68
C PRO A 250 -5.08 -1.06 8.52
N ASP A 251 -5.72 -1.51 9.60
CA ASP A 251 -6.67 -2.63 9.58
C ASP A 251 -7.92 -2.29 8.75
N LEU A 252 -8.49 -1.10 8.96
CA LEU A 252 -9.64 -0.62 8.21
C LEU A 252 -9.31 -0.47 6.71
N ALA A 253 -8.17 0.13 6.40
CA ALA A 253 -7.72 0.28 5.01
C ALA A 253 -7.49 -1.06 4.32
N ALA A 254 -6.89 -2.04 5.00
CA ALA A 254 -6.70 -3.39 4.48
C ALA A 254 -8.04 -4.07 4.16
N HIS A 255 -9.03 -3.95 5.06
CA HIS A 255 -10.38 -4.46 4.79
C HIS A 255 -11.03 -3.79 3.58
N VAL A 256 -10.89 -2.48 3.41
CA VAL A 256 -11.40 -1.75 2.23
C VAL A 256 -10.71 -2.23 0.95
N ALA A 257 -9.38 -2.35 0.95
CA ALA A 257 -8.60 -2.79 -0.20
C ALA A 257 -8.99 -4.22 -0.63
N LEU A 258 -8.88 -5.19 0.28
CA LEU A 258 -9.14 -6.61 0.00
C LEU A 258 -10.59 -6.84 -0.46
N ARG A 259 -11.57 -6.21 0.21
CA ARG A 259 -12.98 -6.29 -0.19
C ARG A 259 -13.21 -5.75 -1.59
N THR A 260 -12.62 -4.59 -1.90
CA THR A 260 -12.82 -3.92 -3.20
C THR A 260 -12.20 -4.73 -4.33
N ILE A 261 -10.97 -5.23 -4.14
CA ILE A 261 -10.28 -6.09 -5.11
C ILE A 261 -11.08 -7.38 -5.32
N ARG A 262 -11.51 -8.05 -4.23
CA ARG A 262 -12.28 -9.30 -4.32
C ARG A 262 -13.56 -9.12 -5.14
N ARG A 263 -14.38 -8.12 -4.80
CA ARG A 263 -15.62 -7.83 -5.52
C ARG A 263 -15.39 -7.44 -6.97
N HIS A 264 -14.30 -6.71 -7.27
CA HIS A 264 -13.95 -6.39 -8.65
C HIS A 264 -13.63 -7.64 -9.48
N LEU A 265 -12.84 -8.57 -8.91
CA LEU A 265 -12.43 -9.80 -9.58
C LEU A 265 -13.58 -10.80 -9.77
N GLU A 266 -14.60 -10.78 -8.90
CA GLU A 266 -15.86 -11.53 -9.08
C GLU A 266 -16.66 -11.02 -10.29
N SER A 267 -16.69 -9.70 -10.50
CA SER A 267 -17.52 -9.04 -11.51
C SER A 267 -16.82 -8.84 -12.86
N HIS A 268 -15.49 -8.91 -12.91
CA HIS A 268 -14.70 -8.55 -14.10
C HIS A 268 -13.61 -9.58 -14.41
N ARG A 269 -13.40 -9.86 -15.69
CA ARG A 269 -12.33 -10.74 -16.20
C ARG A 269 -10.96 -10.07 -16.25
N MET A 270 -10.91 -8.74 -16.26
CA MET A 270 -9.68 -7.95 -16.29
C MET A 270 -9.59 -7.02 -15.07
N PRO A 271 -8.37 -6.70 -14.59
CA PRO A 271 -7.08 -7.30 -15.00
C PRO A 271 -6.98 -8.80 -14.65
N SER A 272 -6.16 -9.55 -15.39
CA SER A 272 -5.91 -10.99 -15.17
C SER A 272 -4.99 -11.27 -13.97
N LEU A 273 -4.26 -10.27 -13.49
CA LEU A 273 -3.50 -10.30 -12.25
C LEU A 273 -3.61 -8.95 -11.56
N VAL A 274 -3.97 -8.98 -10.28
CA VAL A 274 -3.83 -7.86 -9.33
C VAL A 274 -2.79 -8.25 -8.29
N VAL A 275 -1.73 -7.46 -8.21
CA VAL A 275 -0.69 -7.58 -7.17
C VAL A 275 -0.93 -6.48 -6.15
N LEU A 276 -1.26 -6.83 -4.92
CA LEU A 276 -1.24 -5.89 -3.80
C LEU A 276 0.21 -5.78 -3.29
N TRP A 277 0.79 -4.59 -3.42
CA TRP A 277 2.20 -4.35 -3.19
C TRP A 277 2.45 -3.41 -2.02
N SER A 278 3.47 -3.73 -1.21
CA SER A 278 4.11 -2.79 -0.30
C SER A 278 5.62 -2.99 -0.28
N TRP A 279 6.36 -1.93 0.03
CA TRP A 279 7.76 -2.04 0.41
C TRP A 279 7.92 -2.66 1.81
N CYS A 280 6.93 -2.47 2.67
CA CYS A 280 6.98 -2.70 4.12
C CYS A 280 6.42 -4.08 4.48
N GLY A 281 7.24 -4.92 5.13
CA GLY A 281 6.83 -6.24 5.64
C GLY A 281 5.59 -6.22 6.54
N PRO A 282 5.43 -5.27 7.49
CA PRO A 282 4.21 -5.10 8.27
C PRO A 282 2.91 -5.02 7.47
N ASP A 283 2.89 -4.30 6.35
CA ASP A 283 1.68 -4.20 5.51
C ASP A 283 1.37 -5.55 4.87
N VAL A 284 2.41 -6.19 4.32
CA VAL A 284 2.31 -7.53 3.71
C VAL A 284 1.85 -8.58 4.72
N ALA A 285 2.34 -8.53 5.96
CA ALA A 285 1.92 -9.42 7.03
C ALA A 285 0.46 -9.17 7.43
N LEU A 286 0.04 -7.91 7.54
CA LEU A 286 -1.36 -7.55 7.82
C LEU A 286 -2.29 -8.06 6.72
N TRP A 287 -1.96 -7.81 5.45
CA TRP A 287 -2.75 -8.30 4.33
C TRP A 287 -2.78 -9.82 4.27
N SER A 288 -1.65 -10.49 4.47
CA SER A 288 -1.59 -11.95 4.48
C SER A 288 -2.45 -12.56 5.61
N ALA A 289 -2.56 -11.88 6.75
CA ALA A 289 -3.39 -12.30 7.87
C ALA A 289 -4.90 -12.05 7.65
N LEU A 290 -5.27 -11.09 6.80
CA LEU A 290 -6.65 -10.70 6.51
C LEU A 290 -7.18 -11.28 5.18
N ALA A 291 -6.31 -11.54 4.21
CA ALA A 291 -6.66 -12.04 2.89
C ALA A 291 -7.48 -13.33 2.91
N PRO A 292 -7.27 -14.32 3.81
CA PRO A 292 -8.13 -15.50 3.89
C PRO A 292 -9.61 -15.20 4.16
N LEU A 293 -9.94 -14.02 4.72
CA LEU A 293 -11.32 -13.61 4.95
C LEU A 293 -12.06 -13.20 3.66
N TYR A 294 -11.31 -12.80 2.63
CA TYR A 294 -11.82 -12.29 1.35
C TYR A 294 -11.49 -13.21 0.17
N PHE A 295 -10.34 -13.88 0.24
CA PHE A 295 -9.79 -14.81 -0.72
C PHE A 295 -9.54 -16.16 -0.02
N PRO A 296 -10.59 -16.82 0.49
CA PRO A 296 -10.42 -18.12 1.14
C PRO A 296 -9.86 -19.13 0.14
N ARG A 297 -8.90 -19.93 0.59
CA ARG A 297 -8.20 -20.96 -0.20
C ARG A 297 -8.84 -22.34 -0.07
N SER A 298 -9.85 -22.47 0.77
CA SER A 298 -10.65 -23.68 0.93
C SER A 298 -12.04 -23.33 1.47
N ALA A 299 -13.00 -24.26 1.33
CA ALA A 299 -14.32 -24.14 1.96
C ALA A 299 -14.23 -23.95 3.48
N ARG A 300 -13.21 -24.52 4.13
CA ARG A 300 -12.95 -24.37 5.57
C ARG A 300 -12.50 -22.95 5.94
N GLU A 301 -11.64 -22.32 5.15
CA GLU A 301 -11.29 -20.90 5.35
C GLU A 301 -12.49 -19.99 5.14
N ALA A 302 -13.32 -20.28 4.13
CA ALA A 302 -14.54 -19.55 3.87
C ALA A 302 -15.51 -19.63 5.07
N ASP A 303 -15.68 -20.82 5.66
CA ASP A 303 -16.49 -20.99 6.87
C ASP A 303 -15.90 -20.25 8.08
N ALA A 304 -14.60 -20.40 8.34
CA ALA A 304 -13.92 -19.72 9.43
C ALA A 304 -14.00 -18.18 9.34
N ALA A 305 -14.09 -17.62 8.13
CA ALA A 305 -14.21 -16.19 7.90
C ALA A 305 -15.47 -15.57 8.55
N ARG A 306 -16.53 -16.37 8.78
CA ARG A 306 -17.79 -15.94 9.41
C ARG A 306 -17.62 -15.32 10.80
N TRP A 307 -16.55 -15.68 11.53
CA TRP A 307 -16.26 -15.14 12.87
C TRP A 307 -15.47 -13.85 12.85
N ARG A 308 -14.68 -13.62 11.79
CA ARG A 308 -13.66 -12.56 11.77
C ARG A 308 -13.93 -11.46 10.75
N LEU A 309 -14.74 -11.74 9.74
CA LEU A 309 -15.11 -10.74 8.76
C LEU A 309 -16.00 -9.67 9.43
N PRO A 310 -15.63 -8.38 9.38
CA PRO A 310 -16.47 -7.32 9.94
C PRO A 310 -17.87 -7.34 9.32
N HIS A 311 -18.90 -6.96 10.09
CA HIS A 311 -20.22 -6.71 9.50
C HIS A 311 -20.09 -5.66 8.39
N ASP A 312 -20.76 -5.91 7.26
CA ASP A 312 -20.67 -5.05 6.08
C ASP A 312 -20.88 -3.57 6.45
N ALA A 313 -19.81 -2.78 6.35
CA ALA A 313 -19.96 -1.36 6.08
C ALA A 313 -20.66 -1.24 4.71
N PRO A 314 -21.62 -0.30 4.54
CA PRO A 314 -22.59 -0.33 3.44
C PRO A 314 -21.93 -0.57 2.08
N THR A 315 -22.55 -1.41 1.26
CA THR A 315 -22.24 -1.50 -0.18
C THR A 315 -22.52 -0.12 -0.78
N HIS A 316 -21.48 0.69 -0.98
CA HIS A 316 -21.59 2.09 -1.42
C HIS A 316 -22.05 2.25 -2.88
N ASP A 317 -22.49 1.19 -3.54
CA ASP A 317 -23.05 1.23 -4.90
C ASP A 317 -24.48 1.83 -4.95
N ARG A 318 -24.97 2.39 -3.84
CA ARG A 318 -26.15 3.25 -3.86
C ARG A 318 -25.75 4.56 -4.54
N ARG A 319 -25.98 4.62 -5.87
CA ARG A 319 -25.96 5.86 -6.67
C ARG A 319 -26.48 7.03 -5.85
N ILE A 320 -25.61 7.98 -5.52
CA ILE A 320 -26.02 9.26 -4.96
C ILE A 320 -26.93 9.90 -6.01
N ARG A 321 -28.24 9.94 -5.74
CA ARG A 321 -29.16 10.76 -6.54
C ARG A 321 -28.79 12.20 -6.24
N ILE A 322 -28.17 12.88 -7.20
CA ILE A 322 -28.06 14.34 -7.17
C ILE A 322 -29.49 14.87 -7.19
N ILE A 323 -29.96 15.34 -6.04
CA ILE A 323 -31.22 16.09 -5.94
C ILE A 323 -30.95 17.39 -6.69
N HIS A 324 -31.55 17.56 -7.86
CA HIS A 324 -31.59 18.86 -8.51
C HIS A 324 -32.35 19.81 -7.59
N ASN A 325 -31.69 20.87 -7.12
CA ASN A 325 -32.31 21.94 -6.37
C ASN A 325 -33.20 22.76 -7.33
N PRO A 326 -34.55 22.73 -7.21
CA PRO A 326 -35.45 23.32 -8.20
C PRO A 326 -35.73 24.80 -7.89
N HIS A 327 -34.71 25.58 -7.53
CA HIS A 327 -34.85 27.00 -7.24
C HIS A 327 -33.78 27.81 -7.98
N SER A 328 -33.90 27.86 -9.30
CA SER A 328 -33.29 28.91 -10.10
C SER A 328 -34.13 29.17 -11.35
N HIS A 329 -35.35 29.65 -11.16
CA HIS A 329 -36.07 30.44 -12.17
C HIS A 329 -37.09 31.35 -11.47
N ASN A 330 -36.78 32.64 -11.46
CA ASN A 330 -37.69 33.76 -11.70
C ASN A 330 -36.74 34.94 -11.97
N SER A 331 -36.43 35.29 -13.21
CA SER A 331 -37.26 35.84 -14.29
C SER A 331 -36.83 37.29 -14.46
N ASP A 332 -36.19 37.55 -15.60
CA ASP A 332 -36.08 38.87 -16.19
C ASP A 332 -37.44 39.55 -16.25
N THR A 333 -37.50 40.79 -15.77
CA THR A 333 -38.25 41.93 -16.34
C THR A 333 -37.63 43.21 -15.84
#